data_AF-A0A166M7V9-F1
#
_entry.id   AF-A0A166M7V9-F1
#
_cell.length_a   1.000
_cell.length_b   1.000
_cell.length_c   1.000
_cell.angle_alpha   90.00
_cell.angle_beta   90.00
_cell.angle_gamma   90.00
#
_symmetry.space_group_name_H-M   'P 1'
#
loop_
_entity.id
_entity.type
_entity.pdbx_description
1 polymer ?
#
loop_
_entity_poly.entity_id
_entity_poly.type
_entity_poly.pdbx_seq_one_letter_code
_entity_poly.pdbx_strand_id
1 'polypeptide(L)'
;MDHSSIVNKLPPKSGTLLGVTNPFFEKSCAHWPHVLSLGRRVKHSNNSSAPTIIAGPAPGWKTKSHKRYISKDRALLKSLEDAVRGSDALKTEASLNLRRHFCSRTATFLVPLNRYLNTLIPTVAQQSAHASSTEVNKTLLRLKTFSTTDFFASLKAHGALLPFKSASKQKEFYERWLRTPAFGMWLGHQEELVHHSLKESAERGLAT
;
A
#
# COMPACT_ATOMS: atom_id res chain seq x y z
N MET A 1 29.22 9.51 9.25
CA MET A 1 28.53 8.39 8.56
C MET A 1 29.60 7.38 8.21
N ASP A 2 29.54 6.19 8.79
CA ASP A 2 30.61 5.20 8.66
C ASP A 2 30.47 4.41 7.35
N HIS A 3 31.53 4.26 6.57
CA HIS A 3 31.51 3.59 5.25
C HIS A 3 30.98 2.15 5.36
N SER A 4 31.34 1.48 6.45
CA SER A 4 30.89 0.13 6.84
C SER A 4 29.37 -0.01 6.97
N SER A 5 28.67 1.08 7.34
CA SER A 5 27.22 1.09 7.53
C SER A 5 26.44 1.18 6.21
N ILE A 6 27.09 1.64 5.13
CA ILE A 6 26.48 1.84 3.80
C ILE A 6 26.90 0.70 2.86
N VAL A 7 28.17 0.30 2.92
CA VAL A 7 28.75 -0.75 2.08
C VAL A 7 28.75 -2.06 2.84
N ASN A 8 27.59 -2.69 2.93
CA ASN A 8 27.39 -4.01 3.52
C ASN A 8 26.33 -4.80 2.73
N LYS A 9 25.92 -5.97 3.24
CA LYS A 9 24.89 -6.83 2.61
C LYS A 9 23.49 -6.61 3.19
N LEU A 10 23.34 -5.72 4.17
CA LEU A 10 22.07 -5.46 4.87
C LEU A 10 21.23 -4.47 4.07
N PRO A 11 19.88 -4.57 4.14
CA PRO A 11 19.03 -3.57 3.53
C PRO A 11 19.31 -2.16 4.12
N PRO A 12 19.18 -1.10 3.31
CA PRO A 12 19.39 0.26 3.80
C PRO A 12 18.39 0.61 4.90
N LYS A 13 18.84 1.42 5.88
CA LYS A 13 17.95 1.98 6.90
C LYS A 13 16.87 2.84 6.23
N SER A 14 15.65 2.80 6.78
CA SER A 14 14.54 3.64 6.31
C SER A 14 14.94 5.12 6.29
N GLY A 15 14.58 5.83 5.20
CA GLY A 15 14.92 7.24 5.03
C GLY A 15 16.35 7.54 4.57
N THR A 16 17.18 6.54 4.31
CA THR A 16 18.55 6.76 3.83
C THR A 16 18.56 7.16 2.35
N LEU A 17 19.18 8.31 2.04
CA LEU A 17 19.49 8.74 0.67
C LEU A 17 21.01 8.80 0.49
N LEU A 18 21.52 8.05 -0.51
CA LEU A 18 22.93 8.04 -0.87
C LEU A 18 23.12 8.72 -2.24
N GLY A 19 23.62 9.95 -2.24
CA GLY A 19 24.02 10.66 -3.46
C GLY A 19 25.49 10.41 -3.77
N VAL A 20 25.78 9.71 -4.86
CA VAL A 20 27.14 9.34 -5.26
C VAL A 20 27.34 9.46 -6.76
N THR A 21 28.54 9.86 -7.17
CA THR A 21 29.00 9.87 -8.56
C THR A 21 29.99 8.74 -8.87
N ASN A 22 30.52 8.09 -7.83
CA ASN A 22 31.50 7.01 -7.96
C ASN A 22 30.80 5.68 -8.34
N PRO A 23 31.18 5.04 -9.48
CA PRO A 23 30.57 3.79 -9.93
C PRO A 23 30.79 2.60 -8.99
N PHE A 24 31.73 2.67 -8.04
CA PHE A 24 31.93 1.64 -7.01
C PHE A 24 30.63 1.29 -6.27
N PHE A 25 29.82 2.30 -5.94
CA PHE A 25 28.58 2.12 -5.19
C PHE A 25 27.48 1.40 -5.98
N GLU A 26 27.56 1.36 -7.32
CA GLU A 26 26.61 0.57 -8.11
C GLU A 26 26.72 -0.93 -7.78
N LYS A 27 27.96 -1.43 -7.65
CA LYS A 27 28.23 -2.83 -7.30
C LYS A 27 28.03 -3.07 -5.81
N SER A 28 28.60 -2.22 -4.97
CA SER A 28 28.56 -2.35 -3.52
C SER A 28 27.14 -2.24 -2.93
N CYS A 29 26.31 -1.36 -3.49
CA CYS A 29 24.91 -1.17 -3.08
C CYS A 29 23.93 -1.82 -4.06
N ALA A 30 24.33 -2.86 -4.81
CA ALA A 30 23.48 -3.50 -5.81
C ALA A 30 22.16 -4.07 -5.27
N HIS A 31 22.15 -4.42 -3.98
CA HIS A 31 21.01 -4.94 -3.22
C HIS A 31 20.00 -3.84 -2.80
N TRP A 32 20.34 -2.56 -2.98
CA TRP A 32 19.44 -1.46 -2.62
C TRP A 32 18.22 -1.45 -3.54
N PRO A 33 17.02 -1.17 -2.98
CA PRO A 33 15.76 -1.35 -3.69
C PRO A 33 15.55 -0.31 -4.79
N HIS A 34 16.02 0.92 -4.59
CA HIS A 34 15.77 2.06 -5.47
C HIS A 34 17.08 2.69 -5.94
N VAL A 35 17.19 2.94 -7.24
CA VAL A 35 18.33 3.61 -7.86
C VAL A 35 17.80 4.72 -8.76
N LEU A 36 18.21 5.95 -8.49
CA LEU A 36 18.01 7.09 -9.36
C LEU A 36 19.34 7.42 -10.03
N SER A 37 19.44 7.16 -11.33
CA SER A 37 20.59 7.57 -12.13
C SER A 37 20.30 8.88 -12.83
N LEU A 38 21.08 9.90 -12.51
CA LEU A 38 21.02 11.21 -13.15
C LEU A 38 22.07 11.25 -14.24
N GLY A 39 21.64 11.33 -15.50
CA GLY A 39 22.54 11.34 -16.64
C GLY A 39 21.81 11.67 -17.94
N ARG A 40 22.56 12.08 -18.97
CA ARG A 40 21.99 12.35 -20.28
C ARG A 40 21.75 11.01 -20.98
N ARG A 41 20.53 10.74 -21.45
CA ARG A 41 20.30 9.66 -22.43
C ARG A 41 21.11 10.02 -23.68
N VAL A 42 22.19 9.30 -23.93
CA VAL A 42 22.84 9.35 -25.24
C VAL A 42 21.85 8.69 -26.21
N LYS A 43 21.28 9.49 -27.12
CA LYS A 43 20.65 8.92 -28.30
C LYS A 43 21.78 8.21 -29.05
N HIS A 44 21.70 6.88 -29.19
CA HIS A 44 22.58 6.20 -30.14
C HIS A 44 22.29 6.82 -31.52
N SER A 45 23.16 7.72 -31.96
CA SER A 45 23.27 8.06 -33.36
C SER A 45 23.92 6.85 -34.02
N ASN A 46 23.26 6.27 -35.02
CA ASN A 46 23.75 5.10 -35.73
C ASN A 46 25.07 5.34 -36.52
N ASN A 47 25.66 6.54 -36.43
CA ASN A 47 26.81 6.98 -37.24
C ASN A 47 28.10 7.27 -36.45
N SER A 48 28.29 6.77 -35.23
CA SER A 48 29.57 6.91 -34.52
C SER A 48 30.00 5.60 -33.86
N SER A 49 31.03 4.97 -34.44
CA SER A 49 31.63 3.69 -34.06
C SER A 49 32.58 3.77 -32.85
N ALA A 50 32.22 4.54 -31.83
CA ALA A 50 32.96 4.58 -30.56
C ALA A 50 31.98 4.39 -29.40
N PRO A 51 32.07 3.30 -28.61
CA PRO A 51 31.25 3.17 -27.42
C PRO A 51 31.76 4.17 -26.40
N THR A 52 31.06 5.30 -26.23
CA THR A 52 31.27 6.15 -25.05
C THR A 52 30.85 5.32 -23.84
N ILE A 53 31.84 4.74 -23.12
CA ILE A 53 31.60 4.02 -21.87
C ILE A 53 31.15 5.07 -20.85
N ILE A 54 29.85 5.27 -20.71
CA ILE A 54 29.30 6.05 -19.61
C ILE A 54 29.38 5.16 -18.37
N ALA A 55 30.20 5.56 -17.40
CA ALA A 55 30.25 4.89 -16.11
C ALA A 55 28.91 5.05 -15.38
N GLY A 56 28.35 3.93 -14.91
CA GLY A 56 27.15 3.89 -14.09
C GLY A 56 25.87 3.41 -14.80
N PRO A 57 24.78 3.24 -14.04
CA PRO A 57 23.54 2.69 -14.57
C PRO A 57 22.85 3.65 -15.53
N ALA A 58 22.13 3.12 -16.53
CA ALA A 58 21.37 3.94 -17.47
C ALA A 58 20.43 4.94 -16.75
N PRO A 59 20.29 6.18 -17.25
CA PRO A 59 19.57 7.26 -16.57
C PRO A 59 18.09 6.93 -16.36
N GLY A 60 17.58 7.34 -15.21
CA GLY A 60 16.19 7.16 -14.78
C GLY A 60 16.04 6.51 -13.41
N TRP A 61 14.78 6.25 -13.03
CA TRP A 61 14.41 5.61 -11.78
C TRP A 61 14.17 4.11 -11.98
N LYS A 62 14.91 3.28 -11.24
CA LYS A 62 14.75 1.83 -11.25
C LYS A 62 14.44 1.35 -9.83
N THR A 63 13.47 0.45 -9.72
CA THR A 63 13.17 -0.24 -8.46
C THR A 63 13.26 -1.74 -8.68
N LYS A 64 14.17 -2.41 -7.97
CA LYS A 64 14.46 -3.85 -8.17
C LYS A 64 13.56 -4.75 -7.33
N SER A 65 13.18 -4.32 -6.13
CA SER A 65 12.45 -5.16 -5.15
C SER A 65 10.92 -5.09 -5.26
N HIS A 66 10.38 -4.10 -5.97
CA HIS A 66 8.94 -3.83 -5.95
C HIS A 66 8.17 -4.72 -6.94
N LYS A 67 7.56 -5.79 -6.40
CA LYS A 67 6.60 -6.63 -7.13
C LYS A 67 5.28 -5.87 -7.29
N ARG A 68 4.82 -5.72 -8.53
CA ARG A 68 3.54 -5.05 -8.83
C ARG A 68 2.38 -6.03 -8.77
N TYR A 69 1.43 -5.80 -7.88
CA TYR A 69 0.25 -6.64 -7.68
C TYR A 69 -0.92 -6.28 -8.61
N ILE A 70 -1.08 -5.00 -8.94
CA ILE A 70 -2.15 -4.48 -9.82
C ILE A 70 -1.62 -4.02 -11.18
N SER A 71 -2.51 -3.87 -12.16
CA SER A 71 -2.16 -3.31 -13.47
C SER A 71 -1.81 -1.80 -13.39
N LYS A 72 -1.14 -1.28 -14.42
CA LYS A 72 -0.88 0.15 -14.54
C LYS A 72 -2.11 0.86 -15.06
N ASP A 73 -2.41 2.00 -14.48
CA ASP A 73 -3.29 2.98 -15.12
C ASP A 73 -2.50 3.72 -16.20
N ARG A 74 -2.64 3.25 -17.44
CA ARG A 74 -1.89 3.80 -18.59
C ARG A 74 -2.39 5.20 -18.96
N ALA A 75 -3.68 5.48 -18.76
CA ALA A 75 -4.26 6.78 -19.04
C ALA A 75 -3.72 7.83 -18.07
N LEU A 76 -3.71 7.53 -16.77
CA LEU A 76 -3.11 8.41 -15.76
C LEU A 76 -1.62 8.64 -16.04
N LEU A 77 -0.86 7.58 -16.35
CA LEU A 77 0.57 7.72 -16.63
C LEU A 77 0.84 8.63 -17.84
N LYS A 78 0.06 8.47 -18.91
CA LYS A 78 0.17 9.33 -20.09
C LYS A 78 -0.17 10.79 -19.76
N SER A 79 -1.25 11.03 -19.02
CA SER A 79 -1.63 12.36 -18.55
C SER A 79 -0.54 13.02 -17.69
N LEU A 80 0.12 12.25 -16.81
CA LEU A 80 1.25 12.74 -16.02
C LEU A 80 2.47 13.08 -16.89
N GLU A 81 2.79 12.24 -17.88
CA GLU A 81 3.88 12.49 -18.82
C GLU A 81 3.66 13.76 -19.63
N ASP A 82 2.42 14.00 -20.09
CA ASP A 82 2.02 15.19 -20.82
C ASP A 82 2.09 16.45 -19.92
N ALA A 83 1.61 16.34 -18.68
CA ALA A 83 1.64 17.45 -17.71
C ALA A 83 3.06 17.89 -17.33
N VAL A 84 4.03 16.96 -17.24
CA VAL A 84 5.43 17.30 -16.96
C VAL A 84 6.04 18.19 -18.05
N ARG A 85 5.59 18.05 -19.30
CA ARG A 85 6.02 18.86 -20.44
C ARG A 85 5.21 20.14 -20.62
N GLY A 86 4.11 20.27 -19.89
CA GLY A 86 3.13 21.34 -20.02
C GLY A 86 3.32 22.51 -19.04
N SER A 87 2.27 23.33 -18.96
CA SER A 87 2.19 24.49 -18.06
C SER A 87 2.06 24.09 -16.59
N ASP A 88 2.26 25.06 -15.69
CA ASP A 88 2.11 24.84 -14.25
C ASP A 88 0.67 24.47 -13.84
N ALA A 89 -0.33 24.97 -14.56
CA ALA A 89 -1.72 24.57 -14.40
C ALA A 89 -1.92 23.07 -14.68
N LEU A 90 -1.31 22.53 -15.74
CA LEU A 90 -1.37 21.10 -16.05
C LEU A 90 -0.68 20.25 -14.99
N LYS A 91 0.44 20.72 -14.43
CA LYS A 91 1.12 20.04 -13.32
C LYS A 91 0.24 20.00 -12.06
N THR A 92 -0.45 21.10 -11.77
CA THR A 92 -1.40 21.19 -10.64
C THR A 92 -2.58 20.24 -10.82
N GLU A 93 -3.16 20.18 -12.02
CA GLU A 93 -4.24 19.24 -12.35
C GLU A 93 -3.77 17.79 -12.23
N ALA A 94 -2.59 17.47 -12.77
CA ALA A 94 -2.01 16.15 -12.69
C ALA A 94 -1.74 15.73 -11.22
N SER A 95 -1.34 16.67 -10.36
CA SER A 95 -1.20 16.46 -8.92
C SER A 95 -2.55 16.09 -8.27
N LEU A 96 -3.63 16.78 -8.63
CA LEU A 96 -4.98 16.45 -8.18
C LEU A 96 -5.43 15.07 -8.66
N ASN A 97 -5.20 14.75 -9.93
CA ASN A 97 -5.56 13.45 -10.51
C ASN A 97 -4.78 12.30 -9.85
N LEU A 98 -3.52 12.53 -9.51
CA LEU A 98 -2.72 11.56 -8.76
C LEU A 98 -3.29 11.30 -7.36
N ARG A 99 -3.67 12.37 -6.63
CA ARG A 99 -4.33 12.24 -5.31
C ARG A 99 -5.64 11.47 -5.41
N ARG A 100 -6.51 11.81 -6.37
CA ARG A 100 -7.78 11.11 -6.62
C ARG A 100 -7.56 9.64 -6.95
N HIS A 101 -6.58 9.34 -7.80
CA HIS A 101 -6.24 7.96 -8.16
C HIS A 101 -5.87 7.13 -6.94
N PHE A 102 -4.95 7.62 -6.10
CA PHE A 102 -4.54 6.90 -4.90
C PHE A 102 -5.68 6.77 -3.89
N CYS A 103 -6.50 7.82 -3.70
CA CYS A 103 -7.68 7.77 -2.85
C CYS A 103 -8.66 6.67 -3.30
N SER A 104 -9.00 6.65 -4.60
CA SER A 104 -9.88 5.63 -5.18
C SER A 104 -9.30 4.21 -5.06
N ARG A 105 -8.00 4.04 -5.32
CA ARG A 105 -7.30 2.75 -5.15
C ARG A 105 -7.33 2.29 -3.70
N THR A 106 -7.13 3.18 -2.73
CA THR A 106 -7.20 2.85 -1.31
C THR A 106 -8.61 2.51 -0.88
N ALA A 107 -9.62 3.25 -1.34
CA ALA A 107 -11.02 2.95 -1.05
C ALA A 107 -11.40 1.55 -1.56
N THR A 108 -11.09 1.25 -2.83
CA THR A 108 -11.37 -0.06 -3.44
C THR A 108 -10.56 -1.20 -2.82
N PHE A 109 -9.33 -0.92 -2.38
CA PHE A 109 -8.51 -1.85 -1.61
C PHE A 109 -9.18 -2.27 -0.29
N LEU A 110 -9.79 -1.32 0.43
CA LEU A 110 -10.39 -1.54 1.75
C LEU A 110 -11.76 -2.24 1.67
N VAL A 111 -12.43 -2.23 0.53
CA VAL A 111 -13.78 -2.81 0.37
C VAL A 111 -13.87 -4.26 0.88
N PRO A 112 -13.00 -5.22 0.49
CA PRO A 112 -13.10 -6.59 0.99
C PRO A 112 -12.86 -6.72 2.49
N LEU A 113 -12.02 -5.86 3.05
CA LEU A 113 -11.72 -5.82 4.49
C LEU A 113 -12.91 -5.32 5.28
N ASN A 114 -13.49 -4.18 4.87
CA ASN A 114 -14.70 -3.62 5.49
C ASN A 114 -15.87 -4.60 5.41
N ARG A 115 -16.05 -5.25 4.25
CA ARG A 115 -17.08 -6.27 4.06
C ARG A 115 -16.94 -7.39 5.08
N TYR A 116 -15.72 -7.92 5.25
CA TYR A 116 -15.47 -8.99 6.21
C TYR A 116 -15.63 -8.50 7.65
N LEU A 117 -15.11 -7.32 8.01
CA LEU A 117 -15.30 -6.74 9.33
C LEU A 117 -16.77 -6.58 9.71
N ASN A 118 -17.63 -6.18 8.77
CA ASN A 118 -19.06 -6.07 9.01
C ASN A 118 -19.71 -7.42 9.39
N THR A 119 -19.13 -8.55 8.99
CA THR A 119 -19.59 -9.88 9.42
C THR A 119 -19.17 -10.25 10.84
N LEU A 120 -18.20 -9.52 11.42
CA LEU A 120 -17.70 -9.72 12.78
C LEU A 120 -18.45 -8.86 13.81
N ILE A 121 -19.29 -7.91 13.36
CA ILE A 121 -20.12 -7.08 14.23
C ILE A 121 -21.25 -7.96 14.79
N PRO A 122 -21.36 -8.11 16.13
CA PRO A 122 -22.42 -8.92 16.74
C PRO A 122 -23.80 -8.39 16.34
N THR A 123 -24.64 -9.26 15.80
CA THR A 123 -26.03 -8.91 15.48
C THR A 123 -26.81 -8.72 16.78
N VAL A 124 -27.82 -7.85 16.77
CA VAL A 124 -28.64 -7.49 17.97
C VAL A 124 -29.16 -8.72 18.72
N ALA A 125 -29.49 -9.81 18.00
CA ALA A 125 -29.95 -11.09 18.59
C ALA A 125 -28.88 -11.81 19.44
N GLN A 126 -27.59 -11.65 19.14
CA GLN A 126 -26.50 -12.21 19.93
C GLN A 126 -26.22 -11.36 21.18
N GLN A 127 -26.51 -10.07 21.11
CA GLN A 127 -26.35 -9.14 22.24
C GLN A 127 -27.40 -9.43 23.33
N SER A 128 -28.64 -9.78 22.95
CA SER A 128 -29.72 -10.13 23.89
C SER A 128 -29.56 -11.49 24.57
N ALA A 129 -28.91 -12.47 23.92
CA ALA A 129 -28.73 -13.82 24.48
C ALA A 129 -27.60 -13.92 25.54
N HIS A 130 -26.79 -12.88 25.72
CA HIS A 130 -25.70 -12.83 26.70
C HIS A 130 -25.85 -11.73 27.75
N ALA A 131 -26.93 -10.93 27.69
CA ALA A 131 -27.24 -9.91 28.69
C ALA A 131 -27.76 -10.48 30.03
N SER A 132 -28.02 -11.80 30.12
CA SER A 132 -28.59 -12.45 31.30
C SER A 132 -27.57 -12.96 32.33
N SER A 133 -26.28 -12.63 32.20
CA SER A 133 -25.25 -13.00 33.18
C SER A 133 -24.43 -11.80 33.67
N THR A 134 -24.24 -11.78 34.98
CA THR A 134 -23.74 -10.73 35.88
C THR A 134 -22.39 -10.10 35.50
N GLU A 135 -22.29 -8.76 35.58
CA GLU A 135 -21.16 -7.84 35.82
C GLU A 135 -19.76 -8.03 35.14
N VAL A 136 -19.46 -9.16 34.51
CA VAL A 136 -18.18 -9.43 33.80
C VAL A 136 -18.28 -9.11 32.29
N ASN A 137 -19.49 -8.78 31.81
CA ASN A 137 -19.86 -8.71 30.39
C ASN A 137 -19.61 -7.36 29.69
N LYS A 138 -18.91 -6.41 30.32
CA LYS A 138 -18.42 -5.20 29.60
C LYS A 138 -17.45 -5.56 28.47
N THR A 139 -16.84 -6.74 28.56
CA THR A 139 -15.88 -7.31 27.61
C THR A 139 -16.51 -7.98 26.38
N LEU A 140 -17.85 -8.16 26.35
CA LEU A 140 -18.57 -8.94 25.33
C LEU A 140 -19.23 -8.08 24.23
N LEU A 141 -19.12 -6.75 24.30
CA LEU A 141 -19.37 -5.85 23.16
C LEU A 141 -18.20 -5.81 22.17
N ARG A 142 -17.22 -6.71 22.33
CA ARG A 142 -16.00 -6.73 21.54
C ARG A 142 -16.24 -7.51 20.25
N LEU A 143 -15.84 -6.91 19.13
CA LEU A 143 -15.86 -7.55 17.80
C LEU A 143 -15.30 -8.97 17.86
N LYS A 144 -15.89 -9.88 17.09
CA LYS A 144 -15.31 -11.21 16.90
C LYS A 144 -13.88 -11.03 16.36
N THR A 145 -12.95 -11.86 16.84
CA THR A 145 -11.54 -11.76 16.46
C THR A 145 -11.37 -11.92 14.94
N PHE A 146 -10.45 -11.13 14.36
CA PHE A 146 -10.16 -11.20 12.94
C PHE A 146 -9.50 -12.53 12.59
N SER A 147 -10.23 -13.43 11.94
CA SER A 147 -9.67 -14.66 11.37
C SER A 147 -9.16 -14.44 9.95
N THR A 148 -7.87 -14.73 9.72
CA THR A 148 -7.26 -14.61 8.39
C THR A 148 -7.82 -15.64 7.41
N THR A 149 -8.16 -16.85 7.87
CA THR A 149 -8.71 -17.92 7.02
C THR A 149 -10.08 -17.52 6.47
N ASP A 150 -10.92 -16.98 7.33
CA ASP A 150 -12.31 -16.65 7.01
C ASP A 150 -12.37 -15.40 6.13
N PHE A 151 -11.45 -14.45 6.34
CA PHE A 151 -11.23 -13.32 5.43
C PHE A 151 -10.94 -13.82 4.01
N PHE A 152 -10.02 -14.77 3.83
CA PHE A 152 -9.69 -15.28 2.49
C PHE A 152 -10.83 -16.09 1.87
N ALA A 153 -11.65 -16.77 2.69
CA ALA A 153 -12.87 -17.42 2.20
C ALA A 153 -13.88 -16.39 1.66
N SER A 154 -14.13 -15.31 2.41
CA SER A 154 -14.97 -14.17 1.98
C SER A 154 -14.41 -13.48 0.72
N LEU A 155 -13.10 -13.28 0.67
CA LEU A 155 -12.42 -12.68 -0.48
C LEU A 155 -12.57 -13.53 -1.76
N LYS A 156 -12.54 -14.86 -1.64
CA LYS A 156 -12.76 -15.78 -2.76
C LYS A 156 -14.22 -15.77 -3.23
N ALA A 157 -15.17 -15.66 -2.30
CA ALA A 157 -16.61 -15.65 -2.61
C ALA A 157 -17.05 -14.35 -3.30
N HIS A 158 -16.54 -13.20 -2.87
CA HIS A 158 -17.04 -11.90 -3.33
C HIS A 158 -16.03 -11.08 -4.17
N GLY A 159 -14.79 -11.55 -4.29
CA GLY A 159 -13.75 -10.90 -5.08
C GLY A 159 -13.26 -9.55 -4.52
N ALA A 160 -12.34 -8.93 -5.26
CA ALA A 160 -11.82 -7.60 -5.01
C ALA A 160 -12.00 -6.69 -6.23
N LEU A 161 -12.20 -5.39 -6.00
CA LEU A 161 -12.43 -4.41 -7.06
C LEU A 161 -11.13 -3.87 -7.68
N LEU A 162 -10.00 -4.08 -7.01
CA LEU A 162 -8.70 -3.70 -7.56
C LEU A 162 -8.34 -4.59 -8.77
N PRO A 163 -7.74 -4.01 -9.83
CA PRO A 163 -7.35 -4.73 -11.04
C PRO A 163 -6.05 -5.49 -10.78
N PHE A 164 -6.15 -6.53 -9.96
CA PHE A 164 -5.05 -7.45 -9.70
C PHE A 164 -4.65 -8.18 -10.97
N LYS A 165 -3.36 -8.45 -11.12
CA LYS A 165 -2.84 -9.19 -12.27
C LYS A 165 -3.25 -10.67 -12.28
N SER A 166 -3.57 -11.22 -11.10
CA SER A 166 -4.04 -12.59 -10.92
C SER A 166 -4.61 -12.78 -9.52
N ALA A 167 -5.41 -13.83 -9.32
CA ALA A 167 -5.92 -14.22 -7.99
C ALA A 167 -4.79 -14.55 -7.00
N SER A 168 -3.69 -15.15 -7.48
CA SER A 168 -2.49 -15.40 -6.66
C SER A 168 -1.86 -14.09 -6.17
N LYS A 169 -1.76 -13.07 -7.04
CA LYS A 169 -1.26 -11.74 -6.66
C LYS A 169 -2.19 -11.01 -5.71
N GLN A 170 -3.50 -11.18 -5.87
CA GLN A 170 -4.48 -10.65 -4.92
C GLN A 170 -4.26 -11.26 -3.53
N LYS A 171 -4.14 -12.59 -3.43
CA LYS A 171 -3.86 -13.28 -2.17
C LYS A 171 -2.54 -12.81 -1.55
N GLU A 172 -1.44 -12.85 -2.29
CA GLU A 172 -0.11 -12.43 -1.83
C GLU A 172 -0.10 -10.98 -1.31
N PHE A 173 -0.85 -10.10 -1.98
CA PHE A 173 -0.97 -8.70 -1.57
C PHE A 173 -1.64 -8.55 -0.20
N TYR A 174 -2.80 -9.16 -0.01
CA TYR A 174 -3.50 -9.09 1.28
C TYR A 174 -2.74 -9.82 2.39
N GLU A 175 -2.15 -10.99 2.12
CA GLU A 175 -1.31 -11.70 3.10
C GLU A 175 -0.15 -10.82 3.59
N ARG A 176 0.48 -10.10 2.68
CA ARG A 176 1.57 -9.20 3.02
C ARG A 176 1.07 -8.00 3.82
N TRP A 177 -0.06 -7.40 3.43
CA TRP A 177 -0.60 -6.24 4.11
C TRP A 177 -1.06 -6.56 5.54
N LEU A 178 -1.72 -7.70 5.75
CA LEU A 178 -2.15 -8.17 7.08
C LEU A 178 -0.97 -8.37 8.06
N ARG A 179 0.25 -8.56 7.55
CA ARG A 179 1.48 -8.68 8.36
C ARG A 179 2.15 -7.33 8.66
N THR A 180 1.64 -6.23 8.11
CA THR A 180 2.23 -4.90 8.33
C THR A 180 1.68 -4.24 9.60
N PRO A 181 2.46 -3.39 10.27
CA PRO A 181 1.96 -2.59 11.40
C PRO A 181 0.78 -1.69 11.02
N ALA A 182 0.70 -1.27 9.76
CA ALA A 182 -0.40 -0.46 9.25
C ALA A 182 -1.76 -1.17 9.36
N PHE A 183 -1.79 -2.50 9.17
CA PHE A 183 -3.01 -3.27 9.40
C PHE A 183 -3.44 -3.24 10.86
N GLY A 184 -2.50 -3.42 11.80
CA GLY A 184 -2.81 -3.36 13.24
C GLY A 184 -3.39 -2.01 13.65
N MET A 185 -2.79 -0.91 13.18
CA MET A 185 -3.31 0.44 13.41
C MET A 185 -4.70 0.65 12.79
N TRP A 186 -4.88 0.19 11.55
CA TRP A 186 -6.17 0.27 10.86
C TRP A 186 -7.24 -0.54 11.60
N LEU A 187 -6.93 -1.76 12.04
CA LEU A 187 -7.86 -2.64 12.74
C LEU A 187 -8.28 -2.02 14.07
N GLY A 188 -7.33 -1.52 14.87
CA GLY A 188 -7.64 -0.83 16.14
C GLY A 188 -8.54 0.39 15.93
N HIS A 189 -8.30 1.17 14.87
CA HIS A 189 -9.18 2.29 14.53
C HIS A 189 -10.58 1.84 14.10
N GLN A 190 -10.71 0.74 13.35
CA GLN A 190 -12.03 0.19 13.00
C GLN A 190 -12.76 -0.34 14.24
N GLU A 191 -12.06 -1.00 15.17
CA GLU A 191 -12.63 -1.45 16.43
C GLU A 191 -13.19 -0.27 17.25
N GLU A 192 -12.43 0.82 17.36
CA GLU A 192 -12.86 2.05 18.05
C GLU A 192 -14.14 2.66 17.43
N LEU A 193 -14.20 2.77 16.10
CA LEU A 193 -15.37 3.29 15.40
C LEU A 193 -16.61 2.41 15.61
N VAL A 194 -16.44 1.09 15.55
CA VAL A 194 -17.54 0.16 15.80
C VAL A 194 -18.00 0.26 17.24
N HIS A 195 -17.09 0.30 18.21
CA HIS A 195 -17.43 0.50 19.62
C HIS A 195 -18.21 1.79 19.86
N HIS A 196 -17.82 2.90 19.23
CA HIS A 196 -18.56 4.15 19.29
C HIS A 196 -19.98 4.01 18.72
N SER A 197 -20.12 3.38 17.54
CA SER A 197 -21.42 3.18 16.88
C SER A 197 -22.37 2.27 17.68
N LEU A 198 -21.83 1.24 18.34
CA LEU A 198 -22.61 0.34 19.19
C LEU A 198 -23.09 1.06 20.45
N LYS A 199 -22.23 1.88 21.07
CA LYS A 199 -22.59 2.70 22.23
C LYS A 199 -23.71 3.69 21.90
N GLU A 200 -23.58 4.41 20.79
CA GLU A 200 -24.59 5.37 20.33
C GLU A 200 -25.92 4.68 20.00
N SER A 201 -25.88 3.48 19.41
CA SER A 201 -27.09 2.71 19.11
C SER A 201 -27.79 2.21 20.38
N ALA A 202 -27.03 1.80 21.41
CA ALA A 202 -27.57 1.39 22.71
C ALA A 202 -28.21 2.56 23.46
N GLU A 203 -27.59 3.74 23.43
CA GLU A 203 -28.14 4.97 24.05
C GLU A 203 -29.45 5.41 23.37
N ARG A 204 -29.55 5.29 22.04
CA ARG A 204 -30.79 5.60 21.29
C ARG A 204 -31.91 4.59 21.56
N GLY A 205 -31.59 3.30 21.72
CA GLY A 205 -32.57 2.26 22.03
C GLY A 205 -33.13 2.31 23.46
N LEU A 206 -32.45 3.00 24.38
CA LEU A 206 -32.93 3.26 25.75
C LEU A 206 -33.83 4.51 25.85
N ALA A 207 -33.89 5.33 24.81
CA ALA A 207 -34.65 6.59 24.77
C ALA A 207 -36.06 6.46 24.14
N THR A 208 -36.50 5.24 23.84
CA THR A 208 -37.83 4.89 23.29
C THR A 208 -38.51 3.86 24.15
#